data_AF-A0A2D4KF36-F1
#
_entry.id   AF-A0A2D4KF36-F1
#
_cell.length_a   1.000
_cell.length_b   1.000
_cell.length_c   1.000
_cell.angle_alpha   90.00
_cell.angle_beta   90.00
_cell.angle_gamma   90.00
#
_symmetry.space_group_name_H-M   'P 1'
#
loop_
_entity.id
_entity.type
_entity.pdbx_description
1 polymer ?
#
loop_
_entity_poly.entity_id
_entity_poly.type
_entity_poly.pdbx_seq_one_letter_code
_entity_poly.pdbx_strand_id
1 'polypeptide(L)'
;MAAVSYDQLLKQVEALKMENSNLRQELEDNSNHLTKLESEASNMKEVLKQLQGSIEDEAMASSGQIDLLERLKELNLDSNNFPGVKLRPKISMRSYGSREGSVSSRSGECSPVPMGSFPRRGLMNGSRESTGYLEELEKERSLLLAELEKEEKEKDWYYAQLQNLTKRIDSLPLTENFSLQTDMNRRQLEYEARQIRAAMEEQLGTCQDMEKRAQVISSAHQFSKNLATIQRCICFVYLKLLEKVP
;
A
#
# COMPACT_ATOMS: atom_id res chain seq x y z
N MET A 1 -22.73 -28.53 46.38
CA MET A 1 -22.15 -27.44 45.56
C MET A 1 -21.11 -26.77 46.42
N ALA A 2 -19.82 -26.82 46.05
CA ALA A 2 -18.77 -26.21 46.86
C ALA A 2 -18.88 -24.68 46.75
N ALA A 3 -18.88 -23.98 47.89
CA ALA A 3 -18.90 -22.53 47.90
C ALA A 3 -17.55 -21.98 47.40
N VAL A 4 -17.59 -21.03 46.48
CA VAL A 4 -16.39 -20.30 46.02
C VAL A 4 -15.81 -19.54 47.21
N SER A 5 -14.50 -19.66 47.43
CA SER A 5 -13.86 -18.95 48.56
C SER A 5 -13.84 -17.45 48.30
N TYR A 6 -13.79 -16.65 49.38
CA TYR A 6 -13.68 -15.19 49.28
C TYR A 6 -12.48 -14.77 48.40
N ASP A 7 -11.34 -15.44 48.54
CA ASP A 7 -10.13 -15.16 47.76
C ASP A 7 -10.27 -15.49 46.27
N GLN A 8 -11.05 -16.53 45.92
CA GLN A 8 -11.38 -16.82 44.52
C GLN A 8 -12.30 -15.75 43.93
N LEU A 9 -13.29 -15.29 44.71
CA LEU A 9 -14.18 -14.21 44.29
C LEU A 9 -13.42 -12.88 44.10
N LEU A 10 -12.49 -12.57 45.00
CA LEU A 10 -11.64 -11.37 44.91
C LEU A 10 -10.77 -11.37 43.65
N LYS A 11 -10.08 -12.48 43.38
CA LYS A 11 -9.30 -12.67 42.13
C LYS A 11 -10.16 -12.56 40.88
N GLN A 12 -11.39 -13.07 40.93
CA GLN A 12 -12.34 -12.96 39.81
C GLN A 12 -12.78 -11.52 39.59
N VAL A 13 -13.01 -10.74 40.65
CA VAL A 13 -13.33 -9.29 40.56
C VAL A 13 -12.13 -8.50 40.03
N GLU A 14 -10.90 -8.84 40.40
CA GLU A 14 -9.68 -8.22 39.86
C GLU A 14 -9.51 -8.51 38.36
N ALA A 15 -9.68 -9.77 37.94
CA ALA A 15 -9.66 -10.16 36.53
C ALA A 15 -10.75 -9.44 35.72
N LEU A 16 -11.99 -9.40 36.22
CA LEU A 16 -13.11 -8.70 35.56
C LEU A 16 -12.89 -7.18 35.50
N LYS A 17 -12.23 -6.57 36.49
CA LYS A 17 -11.85 -5.14 36.43
C LYS A 17 -10.80 -4.89 35.35
N MET A 18 -9.80 -5.76 35.23
CA MET A 18 -8.77 -5.67 34.19
C MET A 18 -9.41 -5.83 32.80
N GLU A 19 -10.26 -6.84 32.61
CA GLU A 19 -11.00 -7.08 31.38
C GLU A 19 -11.93 -5.91 31.02
N ASN A 20 -12.68 -5.35 31.99
CA ASN A 20 -13.52 -4.18 31.74
C ASN A 20 -12.70 -2.93 31.38
N SER A 21 -11.49 -2.78 31.92
CA SER A 21 -10.57 -1.71 31.52
C SER A 21 -10.06 -1.90 30.08
N ASN A 22 -9.72 -3.14 29.70
CA ASN A 22 -9.25 -3.46 28.34
C ASN A 22 -10.36 -3.23 27.31
N LEU A 23 -11.56 -3.72 27.59
CA LEU A 23 -12.74 -3.53 26.72
C LEU A 23 -13.11 -2.05 26.55
N ARG A 24 -12.91 -1.20 27.57
CA ARG A 24 -13.11 0.26 27.45
C ARG A 24 -12.09 0.89 26.51
N GLN A 25 -10.81 0.51 26.62
CA GLN A 25 -9.76 1.00 25.74
C GLN A 25 -10.01 0.56 24.29
N GLU A 26 -10.32 -0.71 24.06
CA GLU A 26 -10.67 -1.23 22.73
C GLU A 26 -11.86 -0.50 22.10
N LEU A 27 -12.86 -0.11 22.91
CA LEU A 27 -14.06 0.60 22.44
C LEU A 27 -13.76 2.08 22.14
N GLU A 28 -12.86 2.71 22.89
CA GLU A 28 -12.35 4.06 22.61
C GLU A 28 -11.50 4.08 21.33
N ASP A 29 -10.58 3.12 21.17
CA ASP A 29 -9.75 2.95 19.97
C ASP A 29 -10.62 2.74 18.71
N ASN A 30 -11.68 1.93 18.83
CA ASN A 30 -12.64 1.68 17.75
C ASN A 30 -13.47 2.94 17.41
N SER A 31 -13.91 3.70 18.43
CA SER A 31 -14.56 5.00 18.23
C SER A 31 -13.66 5.98 17.47
N ASN A 32 -12.38 6.07 17.86
CA ASN A 32 -11.39 6.90 17.18
C ASN A 32 -11.16 6.48 15.73
N HIS A 33 -11.13 5.17 15.46
CA HIS A 33 -11.02 4.63 14.10
C HIS A 33 -12.26 4.97 13.25
N LEU A 34 -13.46 4.86 13.81
CA LEU A 34 -14.71 5.20 13.13
C LEU A 34 -14.74 6.69 12.74
N THR A 35 -14.41 7.60 13.66
CA THR A 35 -14.33 9.05 13.35
C THR A 35 -13.33 9.36 12.24
N LYS A 36 -12.21 8.62 12.16
CA LYS A 36 -11.27 8.75 11.03
C LYS A 36 -11.92 8.34 9.71
N LEU A 37 -12.61 7.21 9.65
CA LEU A 37 -13.32 6.75 8.45
C LEU A 37 -14.43 7.73 8.02
N GLU A 38 -15.16 8.32 8.97
CA GLU A 38 -16.16 9.37 8.71
C GLU A 38 -15.53 10.63 8.11
N SER A 39 -14.33 11.03 8.58
CA SER A 39 -13.59 12.16 8.02
C SER A 39 -13.08 11.89 6.60
N GLU A 40 -12.59 10.67 6.33
CA GLU A 40 -12.08 10.27 5.01
C GLU A 40 -13.22 10.16 3.98
N ALA A 41 -14.36 9.59 4.38
CA ALA A 41 -15.57 9.57 3.56
C ALA A 41 -16.11 10.99 3.27
N SER A 42 -16.03 11.90 4.25
CA SER A 42 -16.42 13.30 4.08
C SER A 42 -15.50 14.05 3.11
N ASN A 43 -14.18 13.85 3.22
CA ASN A 43 -13.20 14.41 2.29
C ASN A 43 -13.41 13.88 0.85
N MET A 44 -13.62 12.58 0.69
CA MET A 44 -13.91 11.99 -0.62
C MET A 44 -15.22 12.52 -1.22
N LYS A 45 -16.26 12.72 -0.41
CA LYS A 45 -17.51 13.37 -0.82
C LYS A 45 -17.29 14.81 -1.29
N GLU A 46 -16.40 15.56 -0.64
CA GLU A 46 -16.04 16.91 -1.08
C GLU A 46 -15.30 16.91 -2.42
N VAL A 47 -14.29 16.05 -2.58
CA VAL A 47 -13.54 15.89 -3.84
C VAL A 47 -14.48 15.53 -5.00
N LEU A 48 -15.41 14.58 -4.79
CA LEU A 48 -16.40 14.21 -5.81
C LEU A 48 -17.33 15.39 -6.18
N LYS A 49 -17.71 16.22 -5.20
CA LYS A 49 -18.51 17.43 -5.46
C LYS A 49 -17.71 18.48 -6.24
N GLN A 50 -16.43 18.67 -5.94
CA GLN A 50 -15.55 19.59 -6.68
C GLN A 50 -15.37 19.12 -8.13
N LEU A 51 -15.13 17.82 -8.35
CA LEU A 51 -15.03 17.23 -9.68
C LEU A 51 -16.34 17.36 -10.48
N GLN A 52 -17.50 17.14 -9.85
CA GLN A 52 -18.80 17.35 -10.50
C GLN A 52 -18.97 18.81 -10.93
N GLY A 53 -18.68 19.78 -10.05
CA GLY A 53 -18.75 21.20 -10.38
C GLY A 53 -17.83 21.59 -11.53
N SER A 54 -16.59 21.08 -11.54
CA SER A 54 -15.64 21.30 -12.64
C SER A 54 -16.16 20.80 -14.00
N ILE A 55 -16.87 19.66 -14.03
CA ILE A 55 -17.47 19.11 -15.25
C ILE A 55 -18.66 19.95 -15.69
N GLU A 56 -19.48 20.45 -14.76
CA GLU A 56 -20.61 21.34 -15.05
C GLU A 56 -20.14 22.70 -15.60
N ASP A 57 -19.06 23.27 -15.05
CA ASP A 57 -18.42 24.49 -15.53
C ASP A 57 -17.81 24.32 -16.93
N GLU A 58 -17.09 23.21 -17.18
CA GLU A 58 -16.54 22.88 -18.51
C GLU A 58 -17.64 22.63 -19.54
N ALA A 59 -18.76 21.98 -19.15
CA ALA A 59 -19.91 21.78 -20.04
C ALA A 59 -20.58 23.10 -20.43
N MET A 60 -20.70 24.06 -19.49
CA MET A 60 -21.22 25.40 -19.79
C MET A 60 -20.29 26.17 -20.73
N ALA A 61 -18.97 26.08 -20.53
CA ALA A 61 -17.98 26.69 -21.44
C ALA A 61 -18.00 26.05 -22.84
N SER A 62 -18.11 24.72 -22.91
CA SER A 62 -18.20 23.97 -24.17
C SER A 62 -19.51 24.24 -24.93
N SER A 63 -20.63 24.45 -24.22
CA SER A 63 -21.92 24.83 -24.82
C SER A 63 -21.83 26.13 -25.62
N GLY A 64 -21.22 27.18 -25.05
CA GLY A 64 -20.98 28.43 -25.78
C GLY A 64 -20.02 28.28 -26.97
N GLN A 65 -19.13 27.29 -26.92
CA GLN A 65 -18.24 26.96 -28.02
C GLN A 65 -18.95 26.19 -29.15
N ILE A 66 -19.92 25.32 -28.80
CA ILE A 66 -20.82 24.64 -29.74
C ILE A 66 -21.69 25.65 -30.50
N ASP A 67 -22.25 26.64 -29.80
CA ASP A 67 -23.14 27.69 -30.33
C ASP A 67 -22.42 28.56 -31.38
N LEU A 68 -21.15 28.90 -31.12
CA LEU A 68 -20.29 29.59 -32.09
C LEU A 68 -19.96 28.74 -33.32
N LEU A 69 -19.81 27.42 -33.14
CA LEU A 69 -19.49 26.48 -34.20
C LEU A 69 -20.71 26.22 -35.11
N GLU A 70 -21.91 26.27 -34.55
CA GLU A 70 -23.18 26.23 -35.30
C GLU A 70 -23.38 27.50 -36.13
N ARG A 71 -23.21 28.70 -35.55
CA ARG A 71 -23.25 29.98 -36.31
C ARG A 71 -22.22 30.05 -37.44
N LEU A 72 -21.03 29.48 -37.25
CA LEU A 72 -20.01 29.39 -38.30
C LEU A 72 -20.38 28.41 -39.43
N LYS A 73 -21.23 27.41 -39.17
CA LYS A 73 -21.80 26.53 -40.21
C LYS A 73 -22.88 27.25 -41.00
N GLU A 74 -23.77 27.99 -40.34
CA GLU A 74 -24.86 28.74 -41.00
C GLU A 74 -24.30 29.71 -42.05
N LEU A 75 -23.28 30.51 -41.68
CA LEU A 75 -22.62 31.44 -42.61
C LEU A 75 -21.95 30.79 -43.83
N ASN A 76 -21.69 29.47 -43.79
CA ASN A 76 -21.05 28.74 -44.88
C ASN A 76 -22.04 28.24 -45.94
N LEU A 77 -23.33 28.09 -45.59
CA LEU A 77 -24.36 27.58 -46.50
C LEU A 77 -24.84 28.62 -47.52
N ASP A 78 -24.74 29.92 -47.22
CA ASP A 78 -25.27 31.00 -48.06
C ASP A 78 -24.29 31.53 -49.13
N SER A 79 -23.02 31.07 -49.14
CA SER A 79 -21.99 31.59 -50.07
C SER A 79 -21.84 30.79 -51.38
N ASN A 80 -22.84 29.98 -51.76
CA ASN A 80 -22.77 29.11 -52.94
C ASN A 80 -23.36 29.76 -54.21
N ASN A 81 -22.78 30.87 -54.66
CA ASN A 81 -23.09 31.51 -55.95
C ASN A 81 -21.87 32.26 -56.53
N PHE A 82 -21.03 31.58 -57.31
CA PHE A 82 -20.49 32.08 -58.60
C PHE A 82 -19.57 31.01 -59.25
N PRO A 83 -19.74 30.66 -60.54
CA PRO A 83 -18.98 29.57 -61.15
C PRO A 83 -17.68 30.03 -61.84
N GLY A 84 -16.58 29.37 -61.47
CA GLY A 84 -15.37 29.20 -62.29
C GLY A 84 -14.38 30.38 -62.31
N VAL A 85 -13.10 30.06 -62.08
CA VAL A 85 -12.01 30.28 -63.06
C VAL A 85 -10.83 29.38 -62.67
N LYS A 86 -10.22 28.78 -63.68
CA LYS A 86 -9.03 27.92 -63.65
C LYS A 86 -7.78 28.79 -63.50
N LEU A 87 -6.78 28.44 -62.68
CA LEU A 87 -5.33 28.65 -62.94
C LEU A 87 -4.41 28.01 -61.87
N ARG A 88 -3.24 27.55 -62.34
CA ARG A 88 -2.04 27.00 -61.63
C ARG A 88 -0.93 28.11 -61.67
N PRO A 89 0.35 27.92 -61.26
CA PRO A 89 0.97 27.24 -60.11
C PRO A 89 2.25 27.95 -59.47
N LYS A 90 2.80 27.40 -58.37
CA LYS A 90 4.17 27.61 -57.79
C LYS A 90 4.46 29.00 -57.13
N ILE A 91 5.51 29.26 -56.31
CA ILE A 91 6.79 28.58 -55.97
C ILE A 91 7.28 28.98 -54.53
N SER A 92 8.36 28.32 -54.04
CA SER A 92 9.35 28.77 -53.00
C SER A 92 8.98 28.65 -51.50
N MET A 93 9.89 28.30 -50.56
CA MET A 93 11.33 27.92 -50.66
C MET A 93 11.84 27.17 -49.39
N ARG A 94 12.78 26.19 -49.56
CA ARG A 94 13.67 25.58 -48.52
C ARG A 94 12.96 24.82 -47.37
N SER A 95 13.56 23.88 -46.61
CA SER A 95 14.76 23.02 -46.70
C SER A 95 14.61 21.93 -45.61
N TYR A 96 15.26 20.76 -45.61
CA TYR A 96 16.25 20.13 -46.52
C TYR A 96 15.77 18.69 -46.84
N GLY A 97 16.66 17.73 -47.11
CA GLY A 97 16.33 16.30 -47.16
C GLY A 97 17.50 15.40 -46.74
N SER A 98 17.21 14.13 -46.44
CA SER A 98 18.13 13.01 -46.62
C SER A 98 17.32 11.74 -46.95
N ARG A 99 17.92 10.86 -47.74
CA ARG A 99 17.35 9.70 -48.44
C ARG A 99 18.46 8.61 -48.33
N GLU A 100 18.22 7.33 -48.10
CA GLU A 100 17.85 6.30 -49.10
C GLU A 100 17.86 4.90 -48.47
N GLY A 101 17.12 3.95 -49.06
CA GLY A 101 17.38 2.50 -48.97
C GLY A 101 16.91 1.77 -47.69
N SER A 102 16.54 0.49 -47.72
CA SER A 102 16.62 -0.50 -48.81
C SER A 102 15.58 -1.63 -48.67
N VAL A 103 15.49 -2.45 -49.72
CA VAL A 103 14.58 -3.58 -49.94
C VAL A 103 14.59 -4.68 -48.86
N SER A 104 13.43 -5.33 -48.64
CA SER A 104 13.27 -6.77 -48.93
C SER A 104 11.80 -7.21 -48.85
N SER A 105 11.40 -8.14 -49.71
CA SER A 105 10.03 -8.63 -49.89
C SER A 105 9.84 -10.00 -49.24
N ARG A 106 8.68 -10.27 -48.63
CA ARG A 106 7.95 -11.56 -48.77
C ARG A 106 6.61 -11.60 -48.00
N SER A 107 5.57 -12.02 -48.73
CA SER A 107 4.38 -12.83 -48.37
C SER A 107 3.75 -12.65 -46.96
N GLY A 108 2.45 -12.37 -46.81
CA GLY A 108 1.31 -13.16 -47.31
C GLY A 108 0.91 -14.18 -46.22
N GLU A 109 -0.35 -14.32 -45.75
CA GLU A 109 -1.65 -14.06 -46.40
C GLU A 109 -2.77 -13.62 -45.41
N CYS A 110 -3.89 -13.12 -45.97
CA CYS A 110 -5.23 -13.04 -45.35
C CYS A 110 -5.79 -14.46 -45.02
N SER A 111 -6.89 -14.71 -44.30
CA SER A 111 -8.09 -13.93 -43.90
C SER A 111 -8.85 -14.65 -42.73
N PRO A 112 -10.01 -14.14 -42.21
CA PRO A 112 -10.63 -14.58 -40.94
C PRO A 112 -11.79 -15.61 -41.05
N VAL A 113 -12.58 -15.73 -39.94
CA VAL A 113 -13.90 -16.39 -39.70
C VAL A 113 -13.96 -17.94 -39.52
N PRO A 114 -15.00 -18.52 -38.85
CA PRO A 114 -15.75 -18.09 -37.65
C PRO A 114 -16.03 -19.22 -36.60
N MET A 115 -16.72 -18.84 -35.52
CA MET A 115 -17.38 -19.61 -34.43
C MET A 115 -17.63 -21.14 -34.61
N GLY A 116 -17.26 -21.97 -33.62
CA GLY A 116 -17.80 -23.33 -33.49
C GLY A 116 -17.18 -24.28 -32.45
N SER A 117 -18.02 -24.81 -31.54
CA SER A 117 -17.82 -25.96 -30.63
C SER A 117 -16.93 -25.81 -29.38
N PHE A 118 -17.56 -25.97 -28.21
CA PHE A 118 -16.90 -26.22 -26.93
C PHE A 118 -16.57 -27.72 -26.79
N PRO A 119 -15.34 -28.09 -26.41
CA PRO A 119 -15.11 -29.34 -25.69
C PRO A 119 -15.27 -29.08 -24.19
N ARG A 120 -16.44 -29.42 -23.61
CA ARG A 120 -16.51 -29.64 -22.15
C ARG A 120 -15.57 -30.79 -21.81
N ARG A 121 -14.41 -30.51 -21.22
CA ARG A 121 -13.48 -31.55 -20.75
C ARG A 121 -13.04 -31.24 -19.32
N GLY A 122 -13.53 -32.06 -18.38
CA GLY A 122 -12.91 -32.32 -17.08
C GLY A 122 -12.76 -31.16 -16.11
N LEU A 123 -13.81 -30.86 -15.34
CA LEU A 123 -13.66 -30.30 -13.99
C LEU A 123 -13.10 -31.39 -13.06
N MET A 124 -11.82 -31.72 -13.20
CA MET A 124 -11.08 -32.68 -12.37
C MET A 124 -9.62 -32.21 -12.19
N ASN A 125 -9.47 -31.00 -11.65
CA ASN A 125 -8.26 -30.52 -10.96
C ASN A 125 -8.65 -29.22 -10.22
N GLY A 126 -9.06 -29.38 -8.96
CA GLY A 126 -9.17 -28.27 -8.00
C GLY A 126 -8.48 -28.59 -6.66
N SER A 127 -8.11 -29.86 -6.45
CA SER A 127 -7.41 -30.29 -5.23
C SER A 127 -5.90 -30.14 -5.34
N ARG A 128 -5.32 -30.13 -6.55
CA ARG A 128 -3.86 -30.12 -6.72
C ARG A 128 -3.31 -28.70 -6.64
N GLU A 129 -4.04 -27.77 -7.23
CA GLU A 129 -3.83 -26.33 -7.17
C GLU A 129 -4.02 -25.81 -5.72
N SER A 130 -5.04 -26.29 -5.00
CA SER A 130 -5.27 -25.89 -3.61
C SER A 130 -4.19 -26.38 -2.63
N THR A 131 -3.56 -27.53 -2.88
CA THR A 131 -2.40 -28.00 -2.08
C THR A 131 -1.14 -27.21 -2.43
N GLY A 132 -0.90 -26.91 -3.72
CA GLY A 132 0.22 -26.07 -4.15
C GLY A 132 0.15 -24.65 -3.60
N TYR A 133 -1.04 -24.03 -3.61
CA TYR A 133 -1.27 -22.69 -3.07
C TYR A 133 -0.99 -22.60 -1.56
N LEU A 134 -1.33 -23.63 -0.79
CA LEU A 134 -0.99 -23.68 0.64
C LEU A 134 0.54 -23.74 0.85
N GLU A 135 1.25 -24.54 0.05
CA GLU A 135 2.71 -24.63 0.09
C GLU A 135 3.38 -23.31 -0.35
N GLU A 136 2.80 -22.58 -1.30
CA GLU A 136 3.24 -21.24 -1.70
C GLU A 136 3.07 -20.22 -0.56
N LEU A 137 1.92 -20.20 0.12
CA LEU A 137 1.70 -19.37 1.31
C LEU A 137 2.64 -19.72 2.47
N GLU A 138 2.97 -21.00 2.68
CA GLU A 138 3.94 -21.43 3.69
C GLU A 138 5.37 -20.98 3.35
N LYS A 139 5.74 -20.96 2.06
CA LYS A 139 7.01 -20.39 1.58
C LYS A 139 7.05 -18.88 1.74
N GLU A 140 6.00 -18.17 1.33
CA GLU A 140 5.88 -16.72 1.50
C GLU A 140 5.97 -16.32 2.98
N ARG A 141 5.25 -17.03 3.86
CA ARG A 141 5.34 -16.86 5.32
C ARG A 141 6.78 -17.06 5.83
N SER A 142 7.47 -18.09 5.34
CA SER A 142 8.86 -18.38 5.71
C SER A 142 9.83 -17.28 5.23
N LEU A 143 9.65 -16.75 4.03
CA LEU A 143 10.44 -15.64 3.47
C LEU A 143 10.20 -14.34 4.24
N LEU A 144 8.95 -14.00 4.54
CA LEU A 144 8.59 -12.82 5.34
C LEU A 144 9.21 -12.89 6.75
N LEU A 145 9.18 -14.05 7.41
CA LEU A 145 9.83 -14.22 8.71
C LEU A 145 11.36 -14.07 8.64
N ALA A 146 12.00 -14.55 7.56
CA ALA A 146 13.44 -14.40 7.38
C ALA A 146 13.86 -12.95 7.11
N GLU A 147 13.09 -12.21 6.31
CA GLU A 147 13.36 -10.78 6.06
C GLU A 147 13.17 -9.95 7.34
N LEU A 148 12.18 -10.28 8.17
CA LEU A 148 11.99 -9.63 9.48
C LEU A 148 13.11 -9.95 10.47
N GLU A 149 13.63 -11.18 10.49
CA GLU A 149 14.78 -11.53 11.34
C GLU A 149 16.06 -10.80 10.89
N LYS A 150 16.21 -10.58 9.58
CA LYS A 150 17.29 -9.75 9.01
C LYS A 150 17.11 -8.29 9.41
N GLU A 151 15.91 -7.74 9.28
CA GLU A 151 15.59 -6.36 9.64
C GLU A 151 15.88 -6.06 11.12
N GLU A 152 15.50 -6.97 12.02
CA GLU A 152 15.76 -6.81 13.47
C GLU A 152 17.27 -6.76 13.76
N LYS A 153 18.07 -7.59 13.09
CA LYS A 153 19.54 -7.57 13.21
C LYS A 153 20.17 -6.30 12.65
N GLU A 154 19.60 -5.76 11.57
CA GLU A 154 20.05 -4.51 10.96
C GLU A 154 19.72 -3.30 11.87
N LYS A 155 18.52 -3.31 12.46
CA LYS A 155 18.10 -2.34 13.49
C LYS A 155 19.01 -2.39 14.72
N ASP A 156 19.34 -3.59 15.23
CA ASP A 156 20.28 -3.77 16.34
C ASP A 156 21.69 -3.26 15.99
N TRP A 157 22.15 -3.46 14.76
CA TRP A 157 23.43 -2.94 14.28
C TRP A 157 23.46 -1.40 14.27
N TYR A 158 22.41 -0.76 13.75
CA TYR A 158 22.27 0.70 13.80
C TYR A 158 22.22 1.23 15.23
N TYR A 159 21.45 0.60 16.13
CA TYR A 159 21.40 1.01 17.54
C TYR A 159 22.74 0.81 18.26
N ALA A 160 23.50 -0.24 17.96
CA ALA A 160 24.83 -0.45 18.52
C ALA A 160 25.81 0.67 18.11
N GLN A 161 25.75 1.13 16.86
CA GLN A 161 26.55 2.28 16.41
C GLN A 161 26.13 3.59 17.11
N LEU A 162 24.82 3.88 17.16
CA LEU A 162 24.30 5.07 17.83
C LEU A 162 24.68 5.07 19.32
N GLN A 163 24.57 3.94 20.01
CA GLN A 163 24.98 3.80 21.41
C GLN A 163 26.49 4.01 21.60
N ASN A 164 27.32 3.60 20.63
CA ASN A 164 28.76 3.88 20.67
C ASN A 164 29.04 5.39 20.58
N LEU A 165 28.36 6.10 19.68
CA LEU A 165 28.47 7.56 19.56
C LEU A 165 27.98 8.28 20.82
N THR A 166 26.85 7.87 21.41
CA THR A 166 26.38 8.38 22.70
C THR A 166 27.45 8.21 23.79
N LYS A 167 27.99 6.99 23.96
CA LYS A 167 29.09 6.72 24.92
C LYS A 167 30.32 7.60 24.68
N ARG A 168 30.68 7.87 23.41
CA ARG A 168 31.79 8.77 23.05
C ARG A 168 31.47 10.22 23.42
N ILE A 169 30.26 10.71 23.18
CA ILE A 169 29.79 12.06 23.57
C ILE A 169 29.80 12.22 25.09
N ASP A 170 29.28 11.23 25.83
CA ASP A 170 29.21 11.22 27.30
C ASP A 170 30.61 11.18 27.94
N SER A 171 31.59 10.57 27.25
CA SER A 171 33.00 10.52 27.68
C SER A 171 33.80 11.80 27.41
N LEU A 172 33.22 12.81 26.74
CA LEU A 172 33.91 14.07 26.48
C LEU A 172 34.16 14.85 27.79
N PRO A 173 35.30 15.55 27.92
CA PRO A 173 35.64 16.25 29.15
C PRO A 173 34.60 17.33 29.51
N LEU A 174 33.93 17.11 30.64
CA LEU A 174 33.01 18.08 31.26
C LEU A 174 33.82 19.09 32.09
N THR A 175 34.47 20.02 31.41
CA THR A 175 35.18 21.15 32.00
C THR A 175 34.22 22.32 32.25
N GLU A 176 34.32 22.98 33.40
CA GLU A 176 33.56 24.20 33.72
C GLU A 176 33.84 25.35 32.74
N ASN A 177 35.05 25.39 32.18
CA ASN A 177 35.42 26.34 31.13
C ASN A 177 35.14 25.77 29.74
N PHE A 178 34.58 26.59 28.85
CA PHE A 178 34.32 26.23 27.45
C PHE A 178 35.62 25.85 26.73
N SER A 179 35.58 24.73 26.00
CA SER A 179 36.69 24.23 25.18
C SER A 179 36.21 24.03 23.75
N LEU A 180 36.66 24.89 22.83
CA LEU A 180 36.30 24.82 21.40
C LEU A 180 36.61 23.44 20.79
N GLN A 181 37.74 22.83 21.17
CA GLN A 181 38.12 21.49 20.70
C GLN A 181 37.12 20.42 21.14
N THR A 182 36.61 20.54 22.37
CA THR A 182 35.63 19.59 22.94
C THR A 182 34.26 19.79 22.28
N ASP A 183 33.86 21.04 22.05
CA ASP A 183 32.60 21.35 21.37
C ASP A 183 32.61 20.89 19.91
N MET A 184 33.67 21.17 19.15
CA MET A 184 33.82 20.69 17.77
C MET A 184 33.77 19.17 17.67
N ASN A 185 34.42 18.46 18.61
CA ASN A 185 34.34 16.99 18.68
C ASN A 185 32.92 16.49 18.99
N ARG A 186 32.21 17.16 19.93
CA ARG A 186 30.79 16.87 20.21
C ARG A 186 29.93 17.06 18.96
N ARG A 187 30.06 18.19 18.26
CA ARG A 187 29.32 18.50 17.02
C ARG A 187 29.57 17.49 15.91
N GLN A 188 30.79 16.98 15.79
CA GLN A 188 31.16 15.94 14.84
C GLN A 188 30.46 14.60 15.16
N LEU A 189 30.47 14.17 16.42
CA LEU A 189 29.77 12.95 16.86
C LEU A 189 28.24 13.09 16.73
N GLU A 190 27.68 14.27 17.02
CA GLU A 190 26.26 14.60 16.77
C GLU A 190 25.90 14.57 15.27
N TYR A 191 26.84 14.91 14.38
CA TYR A 191 26.67 14.81 12.95
C TYR A 191 26.69 13.35 12.47
N GLU A 192 27.68 12.57 12.90
CA GLU A 192 27.75 11.12 12.63
C GLU A 192 26.46 10.41 13.09
N ALA A 193 25.95 10.73 14.28
CA ALA A 193 24.70 10.15 14.79
C ALA A 193 23.46 10.57 14.00
N ARG A 194 23.46 11.75 13.36
CA ARG A 194 22.39 12.18 12.45
C ARG A 194 22.48 11.46 11.11
N GLN A 195 23.68 11.28 10.55
CA GLN A 195 23.87 10.53 9.31
C GLN A 195 23.46 9.05 9.47
N ILE A 196 23.78 8.43 10.61
CA ILE A 196 23.35 7.05 10.92
C ILE A 196 21.83 6.96 11.04
N ARG A 197 21.16 7.92 11.71
CA ARG A 197 19.69 7.95 11.78
C ARG A 197 19.04 8.13 10.40
N ALA A 198 19.58 9.01 9.56
CA ALA A 198 19.08 9.21 8.20
C ALA A 198 19.25 7.95 7.32
N ALA A 199 20.40 7.28 7.40
CA ALA A 199 20.65 6.02 6.68
C ALA A 199 19.74 4.88 7.18
N MET A 200 19.51 4.80 8.51
CA MET A 200 18.57 3.84 9.11
C MET A 200 17.14 4.09 8.62
N GLU A 201 16.70 5.36 8.54
CA GLU A 201 15.38 5.74 8.02
C GLU A 201 15.23 5.49 6.51
N GLU A 202 16.31 5.63 5.74
CA GLU A 202 16.35 5.28 4.31
C GLU A 202 16.23 3.77 4.06
N GLN A 203 16.88 2.93 4.87
CA GLN A 203 16.84 1.47 4.70
C GLN A 203 15.60 0.81 5.35
N LEU A 204 15.21 1.25 6.55
CA LEU A 204 14.18 0.60 7.36
C LEU A 204 12.83 1.34 7.35
N GLY A 205 12.77 2.53 6.75
CA GLY A 205 11.61 3.42 6.79
C GLY A 205 11.54 4.25 8.07
N THR A 206 10.49 5.09 8.17
CA THR A 206 10.33 5.99 9.31
C THR A 206 10.08 5.22 10.61
N CYS A 207 10.33 5.85 11.76
CA CYS A 207 10.01 5.27 13.07
C CYS A 207 8.54 4.79 13.15
N GLN A 208 7.63 5.58 12.59
CA GLN A 208 6.21 5.24 12.57
C GLN A 208 5.90 4.02 11.68
N ASP A 209 6.68 3.78 10.61
CA ASP A 209 6.48 2.64 9.72
C ASP A 209 7.09 1.35 10.28
N MET A 210 8.22 1.45 10.99
CA MET A 210 8.76 0.37 11.82
C MET A 210 7.75 -0.03 12.91
N GLU A 211 7.16 0.93 13.63
CA GLU A 211 6.14 0.69 14.66
C GLU A 211 4.89 0.01 14.10
N LYS A 212 4.33 0.53 12.99
CA LYS A 212 3.17 -0.10 12.29
C LYS A 212 3.48 -1.55 11.90
N ARG A 213 4.64 -1.80 11.30
CA ARG A 213 5.04 -3.16 10.88
C ARG A 213 5.17 -4.08 12.08
N ALA A 214 5.85 -3.65 13.15
CA ALA A 214 5.95 -4.41 14.41
C ALA A 214 4.57 -4.74 15.01
N GLN A 215 3.62 -3.81 14.98
CA GLN A 215 2.26 -4.02 15.49
C GLN A 215 1.44 -5.01 14.64
N VAL A 216 1.58 -4.94 13.32
CA VAL A 216 0.97 -5.93 12.39
C VAL A 216 1.56 -7.33 12.64
N ILE A 217 2.87 -7.45 12.82
CA ILE A 217 3.56 -8.72 13.08
C ILE A 217 3.15 -9.33 14.43
N SER A 218 3.04 -8.49 15.47
CA SER A 218 2.54 -8.90 16.79
C SER A 218 1.10 -9.43 16.71
N SER A 219 0.24 -8.71 16.00
CA SER A 219 -1.14 -9.13 15.73
C SER A 219 -1.19 -10.45 14.97
N ALA A 220 -0.42 -10.60 13.89
CA ALA A 220 -0.34 -11.83 13.09
C ALA A 220 0.17 -13.04 13.91
N HIS A 221 1.12 -12.82 14.81
CA HIS A 221 1.56 -13.85 15.77
C HIS A 221 0.45 -14.24 16.75
N GLN A 222 -0.34 -13.28 17.24
CA GLN A 222 -1.46 -13.56 18.12
C GLN A 222 -2.60 -14.30 17.39
N PHE A 223 -2.94 -13.90 16.16
CA PHE A 223 -3.87 -14.66 15.31
C PHE A 223 -3.39 -16.10 15.07
N SER A 224 -2.10 -16.30 14.79
CA SER A 224 -1.50 -17.64 14.61
C SER A 224 -1.64 -18.51 15.87
N LYS A 225 -1.36 -17.95 17.05
CA LYS A 225 -1.55 -18.63 18.35
C LYS A 225 -3.01 -18.97 18.63
N ASN A 226 -3.92 -18.04 18.33
CA ASN A 226 -5.36 -18.24 18.51
C ASN A 226 -5.88 -19.35 17.59
N LEU A 227 -5.50 -19.33 16.30
CA LEU A 227 -5.87 -20.37 15.32
C LEU A 227 -5.37 -21.75 15.74
N ALA A 228 -4.10 -21.87 16.14
CA ALA A 228 -3.52 -23.13 16.64
C ALA A 228 -4.16 -23.62 17.96
N THR A 229 -4.82 -22.73 18.71
CA THR A 229 -5.59 -23.08 19.91
C THR A 229 -6.98 -23.59 19.53
N ILE A 230 -7.67 -22.89 18.62
CA ILE A 230 -8.98 -23.30 18.07
C ILE A 230 -8.88 -24.67 17.40
N GLN A 231 -7.85 -24.91 16.56
CA GLN A 231 -7.61 -26.20 15.93
C GLN A 231 -7.45 -27.33 16.96
N ARG A 232 -6.68 -27.11 18.04
CA ARG A 232 -6.54 -28.09 19.14
C ARG A 232 -7.87 -28.37 19.84
N CYS A 233 -8.68 -27.33 20.10
CA CYS A 233 -10.01 -27.50 20.67
C CYS A 233 -10.94 -28.31 19.75
N ILE A 234 -10.94 -28.03 18.43
CA ILE A 234 -11.72 -28.77 17.45
C ILE A 234 -11.28 -30.23 17.40
N CYS A 235 -9.97 -30.52 17.30
CA CYS A 235 -9.46 -31.89 17.33
C CYS A 235 -9.85 -32.64 18.62
N PHE A 236 -9.78 -31.99 19.78
CA PHE A 236 -10.19 -32.59 21.06
C PHE A 236 -11.70 -32.92 21.09
N VAL A 237 -12.55 -32.00 20.62
CA VAL A 237 -14.00 -32.24 20.50
C VAL A 237 -14.30 -33.37 19.52
N TYR A 238 -13.62 -33.39 18.37
CA TYR A 238 -13.81 -34.42 17.35
C TYR A 238 -13.41 -35.81 17.85
N LEU A 239 -12.27 -35.93 18.55
CA LEU A 239 -11.86 -37.17 19.21
C LEU A 239 -12.86 -37.60 20.30
N LYS A 240 -13.36 -36.68 21.12
CA LYS A 240 -14.39 -36.96 22.14
C LYS A 240 -15.76 -37.34 21.57
N LEU A 241 -16.06 -36.95 20.32
CA LEU A 241 -17.24 -37.39 19.60
C LEU A 241 -17.02 -38.80 19.00
N LEU A 242 -15.85 -39.07 18.42
CA LEU A 242 -15.48 -40.38 17.89
C LEU A 242 -15.44 -41.46 18.99
N GLU A 243 -14.93 -41.16 20.19
CA GLU A 243 -15.00 -42.06 21.36
C GLU A 243 -16.43 -42.37 21.84
N LYS A 244 -17.44 -41.63 21.38
CA LYS A 244 -18.85 -41.80 21.76
C LYS A 244 -19.70 -42.45 20.67
N VAL A 245 -19.11 -42.83 19.53
CA VAL A 245 -19.79 -43.65 18.51
C VAL A 245 -19.56 -45.12 18.87
N PRO A 246 -20.61 -45.91 19.15
CA PRO A 246 -20.49 -47.35 19.45
C PRO A 246 -20.24 -48.21 18.21
#